data_AF-A0A938J0R2-F1
#
_entry.id   AF-A0A938J0R2-F1
#
_cell.length_a   1.000
_cell.length_b   1.000
_cell.length_c   1.000
_cell.angle_alpha   90.00
_cell.angle_beta   90.00
_cell.angle_gamma   90.00
#
_symmetry.space_group_name_H-M   'P 1'
#
loop_
_entity.id
_entity.type
_entity.pdbx_description
1 polymer ?
#
loop_
_entity_poly.entity_id
_entity_poly.type
_entity_poly.pdbx_seq_one_letter_code
_entity_poly.pdbx_strand_id
1 'polypeptide(L)'
;MSELIARVVPLALGAAFSPTVLVVELLILSAPKRALARAVSYVGGALVILVGLTVIGLLVTNHGTGADSAVNPVTRAIDGTLGFILLILALQTVVRALTTDRHRSPSADDEEHSSRFTSLPASFVFGIVMMSSNFSTILLYLPALREINAAPVGVDGQAVAVVVLFLIVVTPIISPIVVRVIAPEPSSRWFASLHRFITRHQTQIAVAVEVIFGVYLLLKAVRG
;
A
#
# COMPACT_ATOMS: atom_id res chain seq x y z
N MET A 1 -18.10 15.00 8.31
CA MET A 1 -17.22 14.96 7.12
C MET A 1 -15.77 15.30 7.47
N SER A 2 -15.49 16.50 7.97
CA SER A 2 -14.13 16.91 8.38
C SER A 2 -13.45 15.93 9.35
N GLU A 3 -14.17 15.50 10.38
CA GLU A 3 -13.66 14.52 11.36
C GLU A 3 -13.35 13.15 10.73
N LEU A 4 -14.21 12.67 9.83
CA LEU A 4 -13.98 11.42 9.10
C LEU A 4 -12.71 11.51 8.26
N ILE A 5 -12.54 12.59 7.50
CA ILE A 5 -11.33 12.82 6.71
C ILE A 5 -10.08 12.89 7.60
N ALA A 6 -10.17 13.54 8.78
CA ALA A 6 -9.06 13.61 9.72
C ALA A 6 -8.63 12.24 10.27
N ARG A 7 -9.55 11.26 10.36
CA ARG A 7 -9.25 9.87 10.76
C ARG A 7 -8.75 9.02 9.60
N VAL A 8 -9.31 9.22 8.41
CA VAL A 8 -9.00 8.44 7.19
C VAL A 8 -7.66 8.83 6.60
N VAL A 9 -7.33 10.13 6.54
CA VAL A 9 -6.12 10.63 5.86
C VAL A 9 -4.82 10.06 6.46
N PRO A 10 -4.62 10.01 7.79
CA PRO A 10 -3.42 9.39 8.36
C PRO A 10 -3.26 7.92 7.95
N LEU A 11 -4.35 7.14 8.01
CA LEU A 11 -4.36 5.73 7.59
C LEU A 11 -4.10 5.59 6.09
N ALA A 12 -4.70 6.45 5.27
CA ALA A 12 -4.51 6.50 3.82
C ALA A 12 -3.05 6.80 3.48
N LEU A 13 -2.42 7.76 4.17
CA LEU A 13 -1.02 8.10 3.99
C LEU A 13 -0.12 6.93 4.37
N GLY A 14 -0.38 6.27 5.51
CA GLY A 14 0.34 5.06 5.89
C GLY A 14 0.20 3.93 4.86
N ALA A 15 -1.01 3.72 4.35
CA ALA A 15 -1.31 2.74 3.32
C ALA A 15 -0.67 3.08 1.96
N ALA A 16 -0.49 4.37 1.65
CA ALA A 16 0.15 4.85 0.43
C ALA A 16 1.66 4.56 0.41
N PHE A 17 2.31 4.47 1.58
CA PHE A 17 3.71 4.10 1.68
C PHE A 17 3.92 2.60 1.42
N SER A 18 4.02 2.26 0.13
CA SER A 18 4.44 0.93 -0.33
C SER A 18 5.78 0.98 -1.05
N PRO A 19 6.90 0.89 -0.31
CA PRO A 19 8.24 0.92 -0.90
C PRO A 19 8.43 -0.17 -1.96
N THR A 20 7.93 -1.38 -1.69
CA THR A 20 8.18 -2.55 -2.53
C THR A 20 7.48 -2.45 -3.88
N VAL A 21 6.22 -2.03 -3.89
CA VAL A 21 5.43 -1.88 -5.12
C VAL A 21 6.01 -0.76 -5.99
N LEU A 22 6.40 0.35 -5.36
CA LEU A 22 7.00 1.49 -6.04
C LEU A 22 8.39 1.16 -6.61
N VAL A 23 9.24 0.44 -5.87
CA VAL A 23 10.56 -0.02 -6.36
C VAL A 23 10.43 -0.85 -7.63
N VAL A 24 9.48 -1.79 -7.67
CA VAL A 24 9.20 -2.61 -8.85
C VAL A 24 8.74 -1.76 -10.03
N GLU A 25 7.83 -0.81 -9.79
CA GLU A 25 7.34 0.08 -10.85
C GLU A 25 8.48 0.90 -11.47
N LEU A 26 9.37 1.46 -10.66
CA LEU A 26 10.55 2.19 -11.13
C LEU A 26 11.50 1.31 -11.95
N LEU A 27 11.67 0.04 -11.57
CA LEU A 27 12.45 -0.92 -12.35
C LEU A 27 11.79 -1.19 -13.71
N ILE A 28 10.48 -1.39 -13.75
CA ILE A 28 9.73 -1.59 -15.00
C ILE A 28 9.83 -0.36 -15.91
N LEU A 29 9.71 0.85 -15.35
CA LEU A 29 9.82 2.11 -16.09
C LEU A 29 11.22 2.40 -16.61
N SER A 30 12.25 1.81 -16.00
CA SER A 30 13.65 1.90 -16.43
C SER A 30 13.99 0.93 -17.57
N ALA A 31 13.09 0.01 -17.93
CA ALA A 31 13.31 -0.95 -19.00
C ALA A 31 13.36 -0.28 -20.39
N PRO A 32 14.21 -0.77 -21.33
CA PRO A 32 14.41 -0.12 -22.62
C PRO A 32 13.22 -0.27 -23.59
N LYS A 33 12.42 -1.33 -23.46
CA LYS A 33 11.31 -1.63 -24.39
C LYS A 33 9.97 -1.71 -23.65
N ARG A 34 8.96 -1.02 -24.21
CA ARG A 34 7.56 -1.03 -23.73
C ARG A 34 7.39 -0.71 -22.23
N ALA A 35 8.33 0.04 -21.64
CA ALA A 35 8.33 0.38 -20.21
C ALA A 35 6.99 0.95 -19.74
N LEU A 36 6.44 1.94 -20.47
CA LEU A 36 5.17 2.57 -20.10
C LEU A 36 4.00 1.57 -20.13
N ALA A 37 3.88 0.78 -21.19
CA ALA A 37 2.81 -0.22 -21.31
C ALA A 37 2.91 -1.29 -20.21
N ARG A 38 4.13 -1.73 -19.89
CA ARG A 38 4.38 -2.70 -18.81
C ARG A 38 4.07 -2.10 -17.43
N ALA A 39 4.45 -0.85 -17.20
CA ALA A 39 4.15 -0.14 -15.95
C ALA A 39 2.63 0.03 -15.77
N VAL A 40 1.92 0.48 -16.81
CA VAL A 40 0.45 0.57 -16.78
C VAL A 40 -0.18 -0.80 -16.53
N SER A 41 0.34 -1.85 -17.16
CA SER A 41 -0.15 -3.21 -16.95
C SER A 41 0.10 -3.70 -15.51
N TYR A 42 1.26 -3.42 -14.94
CA TYR A 42 1.60 -3.70 -13.54
C TYR A 42 0.69 -2.96 -12.57
N VAL A 43 0.53 -1.65 -12.76
CA VAL A 43 -0.38 -0.82 -11.95
C VAL A 43 -1.81 -1.32 -12.06
N GLY A 44 -2.27 -1.70 -13.25
CA GLY A 44 -3.58 -2.31 -13.45
C GLY A 44 -3.80 -3.55 -12.57
N GLY A 45 -2.80 -4.42 -12.46
CA GLY A 45 -2.87 -5.59 -11.58
C GLY A 45 -2.93 -5.22 -10.10
N ALA A 46 -2.13 -4.24 -9.66
CA ALA A 46 -2.17 -3.74 -8.29
C ALA A 46 -3.52 -3.08 -7.96
N LEU A 47 -4.10 -2.32 -8.90
CA LEU A 47 -5.40 -1.68 -8.74
C LEU A 47 -6.53 -2.70 -8.62
N VAL A 48 -6.47 -3.85 -9.30
CA VAL A 48 -7.47 -4.92 -9.12
C VAL A 48 -7.53 -5.39 -7.67
N ILE A 49 -6.37 -5.57 -7.03
CA ILE A 49 -6.33 -5.93 -5.61
C ILE A 49 -6.91 -4.82 -4.75
N LEU A 50 -6.55 -3.55 -4.98
CA LEU A 50 -7.05 -2.43 -4.19
C LEU A 50 -8.57 -2.22 -4.35
N VAL A 51 -9.10 -2.37 -5.56
CA VAL A 51 -10.54 -2.35 -5.83
C VAL A 51 -11.22 -3.53 -5.14
N GLY A 52 -10.64 -4.74 -5.24
CA GLY A 52 -11.14 -5.92 -4.52
C GLY A 52 -11.20 -5.70 -3.01
N LEU A 53 -10.14 -5.14 -2.40
CA LEU A 53 -10.12 -4.77 -0.99
C LEU A 53 -11.14 -3.69 -0.65
N THR A 54 -11.39 -2.74 -1.56
CA THR A 54 -12.44 -1.73 -1.38
C THR A 54 -13.82 -2.40 -1.34
N VAL A 55 -14.12 -3.27 -2.31
CA VAL A 55 -15.39 -4.02 -2.36
C VAL A 55 -15.56 -4.90 -1.13
N ILE A 56 -14.55 -5.71 -0.78
CA ILE A 56 -14.57 -6.58 0.40
C ILE A 56 -14.72 -5.74 1.67
N GLY A 57 -13.92 -4.68 1.81
CA GLY A 57 -13.96 -3.80 2.98
C GLY A 57 -15.32 -3.16 3.15
N LEU A 58 -15.94 -2.66 2.07
CA LEU A 58 -17.30 -2.13 2.08
C LEU A 58 -18.33 -3.20 2.44
N LEU A 59 -18.31 -4.38 1.81
CA LEU A 59 -19.29 -5.45 2.05
C LEU A 59 -19.22 -6.05 3.46
N VAL A 60 -18.01 -6.35 3.94
CA VAL A 60 -17.78 -6.98 5.24
C VAL A 60 -18.16 -6.03 6.38
N THR A 61 -17.86 -4.75 6.23
CA THR A 61 -18.20 -3.76 7.26
C THR A 61 -19.68 -3.35 7.23
N ASN A 62 -20.37 -3.48 6.10
CA ASN A 62 -21.82 -3.23 5.99
C ASN A 62 -22.67 -4.28 6.74
N HIS A 63 -22.19 -5.53 6.83
CA HIS A 63 -22.90 -6.61 7.54
C HIS A 63 -22.53 -6.70 9.03
N GLY A 64 -21.61 -5.85 9.52
CA GLY A 64 -20.94 -6.05 10.81
C GLY A 64 -21.37 -5.14 11.96
N THR A 65 -22.07 -4.03 11.72
CA THR A 65 -22.43 -3.11 12.81
C THR A 65 -23.73 -2.37 12.51
N GLY A 66 -24.84 -3.01 12.85
CA GLY A 66 -26.06 -2.27 13.19
C GLY A 66 -25.74 -1.25 14.27
N ALA A 67 -26.33 -0.07 14.13
CA ALA A 67 -26.16 1.08 14.99
C ALA A 67 -26.23 0.73 16.48
N ASP A 68 -25.19 1.07 17.23
CA ASP A 68 -25.32 1.64 18.56
C ASP A 68 -24.01 2.31 18.97
N SER A 69 -24.12 3.56 19.39
CA SER A 69 -23.05 4.52 19.69
C SER A 69 -22.28 4.22 20.99
N ALA A 70 -22.06 2.96 21.31
CA ALA A 70 -21.12 2.52 22.35
C ALA A 70 -19.95 1.81 21.65
N VAL A 71 -18.72 2.22 21.96
CA VAL A 71 -17.49 1.63 21.41
C VAL A 71 -17.55 0.10 21.46
N ASN A 72 -17.89 -0.51 20.32
CA ASN A 72 -18.20 -1.94 20.26
C ASN A 72 -16.93 -2.75 20.57
N PRO A 73 -16.96 -3.74 21.49
CA PRO A 73 -15.81 -4.59 21.79
C PRO A 73 -15.20 -5.25 20.54
N VAL A 74 -16.02 -5.50 19.51
CA VAL A 74 -15.57 -5.98 18.20
C VAL A 74 -14.64 -4.96 17.52
N THR A 75 -14.92 -3.67 17.65
CA THR A 75 -14.08 -2.59 17.11
C THR A 75 -12.71 -2.55 17.72
N ARG A 76 -12.65 -2.65 19.04
CA ARG A 76 -11.40 -2.68 19.79
C ARG A 76 -10.62 -3.95 19.47
N ALA A 77 -11.30 -5.08 19.35
CA ALA A 77 -10.68 -6.36 18.98
C ALA A 77 -10.05 -6.30 17.58
N ILE A 78 -10.73 -5.72 16.59
CA ILE A 78 -10.20 -5.58 15.23
C ILE A 78 -8.97 -4.66 15.23
N ASP A 79 -9.08 -3.46 15.78
CA ASP A 79 -7.99 -2.48 15.78
C ASP A 79 -6.78 -3.03 16.57
N GLY A 80 -7.03 -3.70 17.70
CA GLY A 80 -5.99 -4.36 18.49
C GLY A 80 -5.32 -5.51 17.76
N THR A 81 -6.10 -6.34 17.05
CA THR A 81 -5.57 -7.47 16.26
C THR A 81 -4.73 -6.98 15.09
N LEU A 82 -5.21 -5.98 14.35
CA LEU A 82 -4.46 -5.39 13.23
C LEU A 82 -3.19 -4.68 13.72
N GLY A 83 -3.28 -3.94 14.81
CA GLY A 83 -2.11 -3.32 15.44
C GLY A 83 -1.07 -4.35 15.88
N PHE A 84 -1.51 -5.46 16.49
CA PHE A 84 -0.62 -6.56 16.89
C PHE A 84 0.03 -7.25 15.68
N ILE A 85 -0.74 -7.51 14.61
CA ILE A 85 -0.19 -8.10 13.37
C ILE A 85 0.86 -7.16 12.75
N LEU A 86 0.61 -5.84 12.70
CA LEU A 86 1.61 -4.87 12.21
C LEU A 86 2.91 -4.92 13.01
N LEU A 87 2.85 -5.07 14.34
CA LEU A 87 4.06 -5.21 15.15
C LEU A 87 4.79 -6.55 14.91
N ILE A 88 4.06 -7.63 14.68
CA ILE A 88 4.67 -8.92 14.27
C ILE A 88 5.36 -8.76 12.92
N LEU A 89 4.72 -8.09 11.95
CA LEU A 89 5.31 -7.81 10.64
C LEU A 89 6.57 -6.94 10.78
N ALA A 90 6.55 -5.91 11.61
CA ALA A 90 7.74 -5.10 11.91
C ALA A 90 8.89 -5.97 12.42
N LEU A 91 8.61 -6.87 13.37
CA LEU A 91 9.61 -7.79 13.89
C LEU A 91 10.11 -8.76 12.80
N GLN A 92 9.23 -9.32 11.99
CA GLN A 92 9.61 -10.20 10.87
C GLN A 92 10.47 -9.46 9.83
N THR A 93 10.13 -8.21 9.51
CA THR A 93 10.87 -7.35 8.59
C THR A 93 12.28 -7.08 9.12
N VAL A 94 12.42 -6.78 10.42
CA VAL A 94 13.72 -6.64 11.10
C VAL A 94 14.50 -7.95 11.07
N VAL A 95 13.89 -9.07 11.47
CA VAL A 95 14.55 -10.37 11.52
C VAL A 95 15.06 -10.77 10.14
N ARG A 96 14.23 -10.65 9.09
CA ARG A 96 14.64 -10.91 7.70
C ARG A 96 15.80 -10.04 7.26
N ALA A 97 15.81 -8.76 7.65
CA ALA A 97 16.89 -7.84 7.32
C ALA A 97 18.21 -8.15 8.06
N LEU A 98 18.14 -8.84 9.20
CA LEU A 98 19.30 -9.30 9.96
C LEU A 98 19.81 -10.66 9.51
N THR A 99 18.92 -11.55 9.05
CA THR A 99 19.27 -12.91 8.60
C THR A 99 19.61 -13.00 7.11
N THR A 100 19.18 -12.02 6.31
CA THR A 100 19.53 -11.93 4.89
C THR A 100 20.81 -11.13 4.74
N ASP A 101 21.86 -11.76 4.21
CA ASP A 101 23.10 -11.07 3.89
C ASP A 101 22.84 -9.87 2.97
N ARG A 102 23.19 -8.67 3.44
CA ARG A 102 23.13 -7.39 2.71
C ARG A 102 23.99 -7.34 1.43
N HIS A 103 24.71 -8.43 1.11
CA HIS A 103 25.60 -8.54 -0.04
C HIS A 103 24.93 -9.07 -1.32
N ARG A 104 23.65 -9.43 -1.30
CA ARG A 104 22.90 -9.47 -2.57
C ARG A 104 22.50 -8.04 -2.94
N SER A 105 23.45 -7.32 -3.54
CA SER A 105 23.08 -6.49 -4.70
C SER A 105 22.26 -7.38 -5.63
N PRO A 106 21.21 -6.87 -6.30
CA PRO A 106 20.64 -7.60 -7.44
C PRO A 106 21.83 -7.97 -8.32
N SER A 107 22.14 -9.26 -8.38
CA SER A 107 23.32 -9.72 -9.12
C SER A 107 22.99 -9.52 -10.60
N ALA A 108 23.98 -9.36 -11.47
CA ALA A 108 23.72 -9.40 -12.92
C ALA A 108 22.95 -10.68 -13.35
N ASP A 109 23.02 -11.75 -12.54
CA ASP A 109 22.24 -12.98 -12.69
C ASP A 109 20.72 -12.82 -12.36
N ASP A 110 20.34 -11.83 -11.55
CA ASP A 110 18.94 -11.44 -11.32
C ASP A 110 18.40 -10.59 -12.49
N GLU A 111 19.28 -9.88 -13.21
CA GLU A 111 18.93 -9.20 -14.47
C GLU A 111 18.61 -10.22 -15.58
N GLU A 112 19.28 -11.38 -15.59
CA GLU A 112 18.95 -12.49 -16.50
C GLU A 112 17.60 -13.16 -16.16
N HIS A 113 17.24 -13.26 -14.87
CA HIS A 113 15.89 -13.70 -14.45
C HIS A 113 14.81 -12.63 -14.67
N SER A 114 15.17 -11.34 -14.78
CA SER A 114 14.25 -10.25 -15.14
C SER A 114 13.72 -10.37 -16.58
N SER A 115 14.37 -11.17 -17.43
CA SER A 115 13.94 -11.47 -18.81
C SER A 115 12.66 -12.30 -18.88
N ARG A 116 12.29 -13.01 -17.80
CA ARG A 116 11.13 -13.92 -17.77
C ARG A 116 9.78 -13.21 -17.60
N PHE A 117 9.76 -11.89 -17.38
CA PHE A 117 8.55 -11.07 -17.17
C PHE A 117 8.43 -9.90 -18.17
N THR A 118 8.76 -10.14 -19.44
CA THR A 118 8.77 -9.12 -20.50
C THR A 118 7.40 -8.85 -21.14
N SER A 119 6.39 -9.69 -20.87
CA SER A 119 5.06 -9.54 -21.43
C SER A 119 4.14 -8.66 -20.58
N LEU A 120 3.11 -8.07 -21.21
CA LEU A 120 2.09 -7.30 -20.51
C LEU A 120 1.30 -8.17 -19.50
N PRO A 121 0.79 -9.37 -19.87
CA PRO A 121 0.07 -10.21 -18.91
C PRO A 121 0.92 -10.59 -17.70
N ALA A 122 2.20 -10.87 -17.90
CA ALA A 122 3.13 -11.15 -16.80
C ALA A 122 3.30 -9.93 -15.88
N SER A 123 3.40 -8.72 -16.45
CA SER A 123 3.49 -7.48 -15.67
C SER A 123 2.23 -7.25 -14.83
N PHE A 124 1.05 -7.53 -15.40
CA PHE A 124 -0.24 -7.46 -14.69
C PHE A 124 -0.33 -8.45 -13.52
N VAL A 125 -0.02 -9.73 -13.77
CA VAL A 125 0.00 -10.75 -12.70
C VAL A 125 1.00 -10.39 -11.62
N PHE A 126 2.16 -9.83 -11.99
CA PHE A 126 3.13 -9.37 -11.01
C PHE A 126 2.60 -8.23 -10.14
N GLY A 127 1.83 -7.30 -10.71
CA GLY A 127 1.10 -6.27 -9.95
C GLY A 127 0.16 -6.85 -8.90
N ILE A 128 -0.61 -7.88 -9.28
CA ILE A 128 -1.49 -8.62 -8.37
C ILE A 128 -0.70 -9.23 -7.22
N VAL A 129 0.38 -9.97 -7.53
CA VAL A 129 1.20 -10.67 -6.52
C VAL A 129 1.86 -9.68 -5.56
N MET A 130 2.43 -8.61 -6.09
CA MET A 130 3.12 -7.59 -5.29
C MET A 130 2.15 -6.86 -4.37
N MET A 131 0.96 -6.46 -4.87
CA MET A 131 -0.03 -5.78 -4.04
C MET A 131 -0.68 -6.72 -3.01
N SER A 132 -0.90 -7.99 -3.36
CA SER A 132 -1.40 -8.99 -2.41
C SER A 132 -0.45 -9.24 -1.25
N SER A 133 0.86 -9.09 -1.49
CA SER A 133 1.91 -9.24 -0.47
C SER A 133 2.21 -7.96 0.30
N ASN A 134 1.53 -6.85 -0.04
CA ASN A 134 1.74 -5.54 0.56
C ASN A 134 0.88 -5.38 1.82
N PHE A 135 1.25 -6.13 2.84
CA PHE A 135 0.49 -6.21 4.09
C PHE A 135 0.29 -4.84 4.74
N SER A 136 1.29 -3.96 4.74
CA SER A 136 1.19 -2.63 5.35
C SER A 136 0.10 -1.78 4.68
N THR A 137 -0.01 -1.81 3.35
CA THR A 137 -1.15 -1.18 2.66
C THR A 137 -2.47 -1.83 3.06
N ILE A 138 -2.57 -3.18 3.04
CA ILE A 138 -3.82 -3.90 3.34
C ILE A 138 -4.30 -3.59 4.78
N LEU A 139 -3.40 -3.71 5.76
CA LEU A 139 -3.70 -3.55 7.17
C LEU A 139 -4.04 -2.11 7.57
N LEU A 140 -3.68 -1.11 6.76
CA LEU A 140 -4.02 0.29 6.99
C LEU A 140 -5.23 0.73 6.16
N TYR A 141 -5.40 0.16 4.98
CA TYR A 141 -6.50 0.46 4.08
C TYR A 141 -7.84 -0.08 4.62
N LEU A 142 -7.86 -1.30 5.17
CA LEU A 142 -9.09 -1.90 5.71
C LEU A 142 -9.66 -1.14 6.93
N PRO A 143 -8.86 -0.73 7.94
CA PRO A 143 -9.33 0.18 8.99
C PRO A 143 -9.88 1.50 8.47
N ALA A 144 -9.27 2.07 7.43
CA ALA A 144 -9.76 3.32 6.86
C ALA A 144 -11.15 3.16 6.23
N LEU A 145 -11.38 2.09 5.46
CA LEU A 145 -12.71 1.78 4.92
C LEU A 145 -13.75 1.55 6.02
N ARG A 146 -13.33 0.95 7.12
CA ARG A 146 -14.17 0.74 8.28
C ARG A 146 -14.58 2.03 8.96
N GLU A 147 -13.65 2.96 9.17
CA GLU A 147 -13.98 4.31 9.68
C GLU A 147 -14.99 5.00 8.78
N ILE A 148 -14.88 4.83 7.47
CA ILE A 148 -15.83 5.38 6.50
C ILE A 148 -17.24 4.78 6.67
N ASN A 149 -17.34 3.46 6.82
CA ASN A 149 -18.64 2.80 6.98
C ASN A 149 -19.28 3.03 8.35
N ALA A 150 -18.47 3.18 9.40
CA ALA A 150 -18.96 3.47 10.75
C ALA A 150 -19.34 4.94 10.97
N ALA A 151 -18.93 5.85 10.06
CA ALA A 151 -19.20 7.27 10.23
C ALA A 151 -20.68 7.61 10.01
N PRO A 152 -21.27 8.49 10.83
CA PRO A 152 -22.65 8.95 10.69
C PRO A 152 -22.77 9.99 9.55
N VAL A 153 -22.41 9.59 8.34
CA VAL A 153 -22.52 10.40 7.12
C VAL A 153 -23.39 9.65 6.11
N GLY A 154 -24.12 10.38 5.27
CA GLY A 154 -24.90 9.76 4.19
C GLY A 154 -24.00 9.05 3.16
N VAL A 155 -24.63 8.25 2.30
CA VAL A 155 -23.96 7.45 1.25
C VAL A 155 -23.04 8.31 0.37
N ASP A 156 -23.48 9.52 0.00
CA ASP A 156 -22.66 10.45 -0.77
C ASP A 156 -21.37 10.84 -0.04
N GLY A 157 -21.46 11.03 1.28
CA GLY A 157 -20.32 11.33 2.12
C GLY A 157 -19.35 10.16 2.26
N GLN A 158 -19.87 8.93 2.37
CA GLN A 158 -19.05 7.72 2.37
C GLN A 158 -18.34 7.56 1.02
N ALA A 159 -19.05 7.74 -0.09
CA ALA A 159 -18.49 7.66 -1.44
C ALA A 159 -17.33 8.65 -1.64
N VAL A 160 -17.50 9.91 -1.22
CA VAL A 160 -16.43 10.91 -1.26
C VAL A 160 -15.23 10.46 -0.41
N ALA A 161 -15.44 9.96 0.80
CA ALA A 161 -14.34 9.51 1.66
C ALA A 161 -13.60 8.30 1.09
N VAL A 162 -14.30 7.34 0.47
CA VAL A 162 -13.69 6.20 -0.24
C VAL A 162 -12.85 6.70 -1.42
N VAL A 163 -13.37 7.63 -2.21
CA VAL A 163 -12.63 8.22 -3.33
C VAL A 163 -11.36 8.91 -2.84
N VAL A 164 -11.44 9.72 -1.78
CA VAL A 164 -10.27 10.39 -1.17
C VAL A 164 -9.24 9.36 -0.69
N LEU A 165 -9.69 8.35 0.05
CA LEU A 165 -8.84 7.25 0.52
C LEU A 165 -8.12 6.55 -0.64
N PHE A 166 -8.88 6.16 -1.67
CA PHE A 166 -8.36 5.45 -2.84
C PHE A 166 -7.34 6.30 -3.61
N LEU A 167 -7.64 7.59 -3.84
CA LEU A 167 -6.74 8.50 -4.56
C LEU A 167 -5.43 8.71 -3.80
N ILE A 168 -5.47 8.89 -2.48
CA ILE A 168 -4.25 9.03 -1.67
C ILE A 168 -3.38 7.78 -1.80
N VAL A 169 -3.97 6.58 -1.67
CA VAL A 169 -3.24 5.31 -1.70
C VAL A 169 -2.65 4.99 -3.06
N VAL A 170 -3.35 5.37 -4.14
CA VAL A 170 -2.92 5.12 -5.52
C VAL A 170 -1.91 6.16 -6.02
N THR A 171 -1.85 7.34 -5.42
CA THR A 171 -0.97 8.43 -5.89
C THR A 171 0.49 7.98 -6.05
N PRO A 172 1.12 7.29 -5.07
CA PRO A 172 2.52 6.91 -5.19
C PRO A 172 2.81 5.95 -6.36
N ILE A 173 1.88 5.05 -6.70
CA ILE A 173 2.04 4.07 -7.79
C ILE A 173 1.57 4.58 -9.15
N ILE A 174 0.87 5.73 -9.23
CA ILE A 174 0.54 6.37 -10.51
C ILE A 174 1.55 7.47 -10.84
N SER A 175 2.13 8.11 -9.82
CA SER A 175 3.05 9.24 -9.99
C SER A 175 4.22 8.96 -10.95
N PRO A 176 4.89 7.80 -10.94
CA PRO A 176 6.01 7.54 -11.83
C PRO A 176 5.58 7.42 -13.30
N ILE A 177 4.42 6.80 -13.56
CA ILE A 177 3.82 6.76 -14.90
C ILE A 177 3.52 8.18 -15.40
N VAL A 178 2.88 9.01 -14.58
CA VAL A 178 2.55 10.40 -14.95
C VAL A 178 3.81 11.20 -15.26
N VAL A 179 4.83 11.11 -14.39
CA VAL A 179 6.13 11.79 -14.61
C VAL A 179 6.79 11.30 -15.90
N ARG A 180 6.74 9.99 -16.19
CA ARG A 180 7.31 9.43 -17.42
C ARG A 180 6.63 9.94 -18.68
N VAL A 181 5.31 10.16 -18.63
CA VAL A 181 4.53 10.69 -19.76
C VAL A 181 4.81 12.17 -19.99
N ILE A 182 4.92 12.97 -18.91
CA ILE A 182 5.09 14.43 -19.01
C ILE A 182 6.56 14.81 -19.27
N ALA A 183 7.52 14.10 -18.67
CA ALA A 183 8.92 14.48 -18.67
C ALA A 183 9.87 13.28 -18.95
N PRO A 184 9.82 12.68 -20.16
CA PRO A 184 10.52 11.43 -20.48
C PRO A 184 12.05 11.51 -20.44
N GLU A 185 12.67 12.64 -20.77
CA GLU A 185 14.14 12.77 -20.73
C GLU A 185 14.72 12.85 -19.30
N PRO A 186 14.25 13.76 -18.42
CA PRO A 186 14.78 13.85 -17.05
C PRO A 186 14.31 12.69 -16.14
N SER A 187 13.25 11.96 -16.50
CA SER A 187 12.67 10.92 -15.64
C SER A 187 13.66 9.80 -15.31
N SER A 188 14.56 9.45 -16.24
CA SER A 188 15.50 8.32 -16.05
C SER A 188 16.48 8.54 -14.90
N ARG A 189 17.08 9.74 -14.81
CA ARG A 189 18.00 10.12 -13.72
C ARG A 189 17.27 10.23 -12.39
N TRP A 190 16.07 10.79 -12.41
CA TRP A 190 15.24 10.92 -11.22
C TRP A 190 14.79 9.56 -10.67
N PHE A 191 14.27 8.69 -11.53
CA PHE A 191 13.87 7.32 -11.15
C PHE A 191 15.04 6.51 -10.59
N ALA A 192 16.23 6.61 -11.18
CA ALA A 192 17.42 5.93 -10.64
C ALA A 192 17.81 6.44 -9.25
N SER A 193 17.69 7.75 -9.00
CA SER A 193 17.93 8.34 -7.68
C SER A 193 16.89 7.87 -6.66
N LEU A 194 15.60 7.95 -7.03
CA LEU A 194 14.48 7.55 -6.19
C LEU A 194 14.51 6.05 -5.87
N HIS A 195 14.79 5.21 -6.87
CA HIS A 195 14.97 3.78 -6.70
C HIS A 195 16.11 3.49 -5.71
N ARG A 196 17.29 4.10 -5.86
CA ARG A 196 18.40 3.91 -4.92
C ARG A 196 18.05 4.33 -3.49
N PHE A 197 17.38 5.46 -3.33
CA PHE A 197 16.94 5.94 -2.02
C PHE A 197 15.97 4.96 -1.37
N ILE A 198 14.90 4.58 -2.08
CA ILE A 198 13.86 3.71 -1.54
C ILE A 198 14.43 2.32 -1.28
N THR A 199 15.19 1.72 -2.20
CA THR A 199 15.82 0.41 -1.99
C THR A 199 16.77 0.41 -0.79
N ARG A 200 17.54 1.49 -0.58
CA ARG A 200 18.45 1.63 0.58
C ARG A 200 17.70 1.74 1.91
N HIS A 201 16.55 2.39 1.91
CA HIS A 201 15.76 2.67 3.11
C HIS A 201 14.50 1.80 3.25
N GLN A 202 14.25 0.85 2.35
CA GLN A 202 12.99 0.10 2.27
C GLN A 202 12.61 -0.58 3.59
N THR A 203 13.58 -1.24 4.23
CA THR A 203 13.37 -1.90 5.52
C THR A 203 13.06 -0.89 6.61
N GLN A 204 13.76 0.25 6.63
CA GLN A 204 13.56 1.29 7.63
C GLN A 204 12.18 1.95 7.47
N ILE A 205 11.77 2.23 6.23
CA ILE A 205 10.45 2.78 5.91
C ILE A 205 9.35 1.80 6.31
N ALA A 206 9.46 0.53 5.92
CA ALA A 206 8.49 -0.51 6.25
C ALA A 206 8.34 -0.67 7.77
N VAL A 207 9.45 -0.84 8.49
CA VAL A 207 9.44 -0.99 9.96
C VAL A 207 8.88 0.26 10.63
N ALA A 208 9.26 1.46 10.18
CA ALA A 208 8.74 2.71 10.75
C ALA A 208 7.22 2.81 10.58
N VAL A 209 6.69 2.53 9.38
CA VAL A 209 5.25 2.53 9.11
C VAL A 209 4.54 1.48 9.96
N GLU A 210 5.03 0.24 9.95
CA GLU A 210 4.46 -0.89 10.70
C GLU A 210 4.44 -0.62 12.21
N VAL A 211 5.51 -0.06 12.78
CA VAL A 211 5.58 0.30 14.21
C VAL A 211 4.68 1.48 14.54
N ILE A 212 4.75 2.59 13.80
CA ILE A 212 3.96 3.80 14.08
C ILE A 212 2.47 3.48 14.05
N PHE A 213 2.01 2.79 12.99
CA PHE A 213 0.60 2.49 12.86
C PHE A 213 0.16 1.29 13.72
N GLY A 214 1.05 0.32 13.97
CA GLY A 214 0.80 -0.77 14.93
C GLY A 214 0.53 -0.23 16.33
N VAL A 215 1.38 0.69 16.81
CA VAL A 215 1.21 1.38 18.09
C VAL A 215 -0.03 2.27 18.08
N TYR A 216 -0.28 3.03 17.01
CA TYR A 216 -1.47 3.86 16.88
C TYR A 216 -2.77 3.06 17.01
N LEU A 217 -2.89 1.93 16.29
CA LEU A 217 -4.07 1.07 16.33
C LEU A 217 -4.25 0.40 17.71
N LEU A 218 -3.16 -0.02 18.35
CA LEU A 218 -3.22 -0.55 19.72
C LEU A 218 -3.67 0.51 20.73
N LEU A 219 -3.11 1.72 20.65
CA LEU A 219 -3.52 2.82 21.51
C LEU A 219 -4.99 3.18 21.31
N LYS A 220 -5.46 3.18 20.06
CA LYS A 220 -6.87 3.39 19.73
C LYS A 220 -7.76 2.28 20.31
N ALA A 221 -7.35 1.02 20.18
CA ALA A 221 -8.08 -0.12 20.74
C ALA A 221 -8.21 -0.04 22.29
N VAL A 222 -7.15 0.41 22.97
CA VAL A 222 -7.14 0.57 24.44
C VAL A 222 -7.95 1.78 24.89
N ARG A 223 -7.85 2.91 24.17
CA ARG A 223 -8.51 4.17 24.55
C ARG A 223 -10.02 4.16 24.26
N GLY A 224 -10.45 3.38 23.28
CA GLY A 224 -11.85 3.27 22.86
C GLY A 224 -12.25 4.32 21.85
#